data_AF-A0A133VF69-F1
#
_entry.id   AF-A0A133VF69-F1
#
_cell.length_a   1.000
_cell.length_b   1.000
_cell.length_c   1.000
_cell.angle_alpha   90.00
_cell.angle_beta   90.00
_cell.angle_gamma   90.00
#
_symmetry.space_group_name_H-M   'P 1'
#
loop_
_entity.id
_entity.type
_entity.pdbx_description
1 polymer ?
#
loop_
_entity_poly.entity_id
_entity_poly.type
_entity_poly.pdbx_seq_one_letter_code
_entity_poly.pdbx_strand_id
1 'polypeptide(L)'
;MEDKNLFDDIERDLERPRLDNEPCFEYLNISARIESQKIRELLEQWFKRYPSEHQDDLRGRFRDKDDRIHIGAFFELYLHELMIRSGYEVEVHPDINGTTNHPDFEVLTDELEFYLEATSVM
;
A
#
# COMPACT_ATOMS: atom_id res chain seq x y z
N MET A 1 3.09 -20.27 0.47
CA MET A 1 3.66 -18.91 0.41
C MET A 1 3.68 -18.39 1.82
N GLU A 2 4.76 -17.74 2.22
CA GLU A 2 4.92 -17.21 3.57
C GLU A 2 3.99 -16.01 3.75
N ASP A 3 3.15 -16.02 4.79
CA ASP A 3 2.31 -14.86 5.14
C ASP A 3 3.24 -13.70 5.53
N LYS A 4 3.20 -12.61 4.76
CA LYS A 4 4.01 -11.41 4.99
C LYS A 4 3.15 -10.33 5.64
N ASN A 5 3.68 -9.73 6.70
CA ASN A 5 3.06 -8.59 7.38
C ASN A 5 3.66 -7.27 6.86
N LEU A 6 2.81 -6.25 6.71
CA LEU A 6 3.21 -4.91 6.34
C LEU A 6 3.98 -4.21 7.48
N PHE A 7 3.52 -4.40 8.72
CA PHE A 7 4.10 -3.88 9.96
C PHE A 7 4.79 -4.99 10.76
N ASP A 8 5.65 -4.57 11.69
CA ASP A 8 6.38 -5.52 12.52
C ASP A 8 5.52 -6.07 13.65
N ASP A 9 5.75 -7.33 13.99
CA ASP A 9 5.17 -7.93 15.18
C ASP A 9 6.06 -7.62 16.39
N ILE A 10 5.81 -6.45 17.00
CA ILE A 10 6.56 -5.91 18.14
C ILE A 10 5.61 -5.40 19.22
N GLU A 11 6.07 -5.46 20.47
CA GLU A 11 5.45 -4.70 21.56
C GLU A 11 5.64 -3.20 21.33
N ARG A 12 4.62 -2.41 21.68
CA ARG A 12 4.56 -0.97 21.44
C ARG A 12 4.09 -0.26 22.71
N ASP A 13 4.86 0.72 23.15
CA ASP A 13 4.60 1.54 24.35
C ASP A 13 4.66 3.06 24.07
N LEU A 14 4.97 3.46 22.83
CA LEU A 14 5.12 4.87 22.44
C LEU A 14 3.76 5.58 22.27
N GLU A 15 3.36 6.39 23.24
CA GLU A 15 2.07 7.12 23.21
C GLU A 15 2.17 8.56 22.68
N ARG A 16 3.38 9.08 22.45
CA ARG A 16 3.56 10.47 21.98
C ARG A 16 3.09 10.67 20.53
N PRO A 17 2.79 11.92 20.13
CA PRO A 17 2.68 12.29 18.72
C PRO A 17 3.97 12.04 17.93
N ARG A 18 3.85 11.96 16.60
CA ARG A 18 4.99 11.93 15.67
C ARG A 18 5.79 13.23 15.80
N LEU A 19 7.11 13.13 15.72
CA LEU A 19 7.98 14.30 15.62
C LEU A 19 8.13 14.74 14.16
N ASP A 20 8.38 16.02 13.90
CA ASP A 20 8.45 16.56 12.53
C ASP A 20 9.47 15.83 11.65
N ASN A 21 10.58 15.36 12.23
CA ASN A 21 11.69 14.68 11.56
C ASN A 21 11.65 13.14 11.66
N GLU A 22 10.55 12.57 12.14
CA GLU A 22 10.39 11.12 12.24
C GLU A 22 9.64 10.58 11.01
N PRO A 23 10.20 9.59 10.28
CA PRO A 23 9.54 9.02 9.11
C PRO A 23 8.13 8.50 9.42
N CYS A 24 7.20 8.71 8.51
CA CYS A 24 5.79 8.39 8.71
C CYS A 24 5.58 6.89 8.97
N PHE A 25 6.23 6.02 8.18
CA PHE A 25 6.17 4.58 8.40
C PHE A 25 6.74 4.18 9.77
N GLU A 26 7.95 4.66 10.12
CA GLU A 26 8.61 4.29 11.36
C GLU A 26 7.74 4.63 12.57
N TYR A 27 7.19 5.85 12.61
CA TYR A 27 6.26 6.26 13.66
C TYR A 27 5.02 5.37 13.71
N LEU A 28 4.37 5.15 12.55
CA LEU A 28 3.19 4.32 12.48
C LEU A 28 3.49 2.88 12.93
N ASN A 29 4.67 2.36 12.61
CA ASN A 29 5.11 1.01 12.97
C ASN A 29 5.32 0.84 14.47
N ILE A 30 5.78 1.86 15.20
CA ILE A 30 6.11 1.75 16.64
C ILE A 30 5.06 2.36 17.57
N SER A 31 4.17 3.22 17.07
CA SER A 31 3.19 3.94 17.90
C SER A 31 2.22 3.00 18.61
N ALA A 32 2.09 3.16 19.93
CA ALA A 32 1.12 2.47 20.78
C ALA A 32 -0.26 3.14 20.80
N ARG A 33 -0.41 4.29 20.13
CA ARG A 33 -1.68 5.01 20.09
C ARG A 33 -2.77 4.17 19.42
N ILE A 34 -3.98 4.24 19.97
CA ILE A 34 -5.13 3.44 19.50
C ILE A 34 -5.49 3.75 18.04
N GLU A 35 -5.31 4.98 17.59
CA GLU A 35 -5.54 5.38 16.21
C GLU A 35 -4.51 4.74 15.27
N SER A 36 -3.23 4.72 15.69
CA SER A 36 -2.16 4.05 14.94
C SER A 36 -2.40 2.56 14.84
N GLN A 37 -2.87 1.91 15.91
CA GLN A 37 -3.27 0.50 15.86
C GLN A 37 -4.37 0.25 14.82
N LYS A 38 -5.45 1.03 14.85
CA LYS A 38 -6.57 0.90 13.89
C LYS A 38 -6.11 1.08 12.45
N ILE A 39 -5.22 2.05 12.21
CA ILE A 39 -4.64 2.28 10.88
C ILE A 39 -3.81 1.08 10.44
N ARG A 40 -2.92 0.55 11.30
CA ARG A 40 -2.13 -0.63 10.98
C ARG A 40 -3.01 -1.84 10.67
N GLU A 41 -4.01 -2.12 11.50
CA GLU A 41 -4.94 -3.25 11.29
C GLU A 41 -5.69 -3.13 9.96
N LEU A 42 -6.13 -1.93 9.59
CA LEU A 42 -6.79 -1.67 8.31
C LEU A 42 -5.85 -1.93 7.13
N LEU A 43 -4.64 -1.38 7.20
CA LEU A 43 -3.65 -1.50 6.12
C LEU A 43 -3.12 -2.92 5.97
N GLU A 44 -2.97 -3.67 7.05
CA GLU A 44 -2.66 -5.11 6.99
C GLU A 44 -3.76 -5.89 6.25
N GLN A 45 -5.03 -5.56 6.50
CA GLN A 45 -6.14 -6.21 5.78
C GLN A 45 -6.15 -5.87 4.30
N TRP A 46 -5.72 -4.66 3.91
CA TRP A 46 -5.59 -4.27 2.51
C TRP A 46 -4.40 -4.99 1.86
N PHE A 47 -3.25 -5.00 2.54
CA PHE A 47 -2.03 -5.65 2.08
C PHE A 47 -2.20 -7.16 1.86
N LYS A 48 -2.94 -7.83 2.74
CA LYS A 48 -3.28 -9.26 2.58
C LYS A 48 -4.11 -9.57 1.33
N ARG A 49 -4.83 -8.59 0.78
CA ARG A 49 -5.55 -8.72 -0.50
C ARG A 49 -4.70 -8.33 -1.71
N TYR A 50 -3.55 -7.69 -1.50
CA TYR A 50 -2.65 -7.31 -2.58
C TYR A 50 -2.00 -8.56 -3.20
N PRO A 51 -1.80 -8.64 -4.53
CA PRO A 51 -1.21 -9.80 -5.19
C PRO A 51 0.17 -10.18 -4.63
N SER A 52 0.34 -11.46 -4.29
CA SER A 52 1.50 -11.98 -3.56
C SER A 52 2.85 -11.76 -4.26
N GLU A 53 2.84 -11.75 -5.59
CA GLU A 53 3.97 -11.51 -6.49
C GLU A 53 4.48 -10.08 -6.42
N HIS A 54 3.63 -9.12 -6.05
CA HIS A 54 3.97 -7.69 -5.94
C HIS A 54 4.09 -7.23 -4.49
N GLN A 55 3.75 -8.07 -3.51
CA GLN A 55 3.79 -7.73 -2.08
C GLN A 55 5.19 -7.33 -1.60
N ASP A 56 6.27 -7.95 -2.10
CA ASP A 56 7.63 -7.62 -1.65
C ASP A 56 8.07 -6.22 -2.06
N ASP A 57 7.80 -5.85 -3.30
CA ASP A 57 8.12 -4.53 -3.82
C ASP A 57 7.30 -3.45 -3.10
N LEU A 58 5.98 -3.63 -3.04
CA LEU A 58 5.09 -2.72 -2.33
C LEU A 58 5.51 -2.57 -0.87
N ARG A 59 5.76 -3.68 -0.16
CA ARG A 59 6.19 -3.65 1.24
C ARG A 59 7.54 -2.95 1.40
N GLY A 60 8.48 -3.15 0.48
CA GLY A 60 9.77 -2.45 0.49
C GLY A 60 9.59 -0.93 0.45
N ARG A 61 8.83 -0.44 -0.55
CA ARG A 61 8.54 0.99 -0.72
C ARG A 61 7.68 1.56 0.41
N PHE A 62 6.69 0.82 0.87
CA PHE A 62 5.82 1.22 1.98
C PHE A 62 6.60 1.44 3.27
N ARG A 63 7.69 0.70 3.46
CA ARG A 63 8.53 0.77 4.67
C ARG A 63 9.73 1.71 4.52
N ASP A 64 9.80 2.47 3.43
CA ASP A 64 10.88 3.41 3.19
C ASP A 64 10.84 4.57 4.21
N LYS A 65 12.01 5.12 4.51
CA LYS A 65 12.19 6.27 5.40
C LYS A 65 11.96 7.60 4.68
N ASP A 66 12.02 7.62 3.35
CA ASP A 66 11.62 8.77 2.54
C ASP A 66 10.10 8.78 2.42
N ASP A 67 9.47 9.76 3.08
CA ASP A 67 8.01 9.88 3.11
C ASP A 67 7.39 9.95 1.71
N ARG A 68 8.11 10.42 0.69
CA ARG A 68 7.58 10.44 -0.70
C ARG A 68 7.40 9.04 -1.26
N ILE A 69 8.35 8.15 -0.98
CA ILE A 69 8.30 6.74 -1.40
C ILE A 69 7.23 6.00 -0.59
N HIS A 70 7.22 6.20 0.73
CA HIS A 70 6.19 5.63 1.62
C HIS A 70 4.77 6.02 1.17
N ILE A 71 4.55 7.31 0.91
CA ILE A 71 3.24 7.83 0.51
C ILE A 71 2.83 7.33 -0.88
N GLY A 72 3.77 7.23 -1.82
CA GLY A 72 3.49 6.62 -3.13
C GLY A 72 2.99 5.19 -3.01
N ALA A 73 3.69 4.37 -2.21
CA ALA A 73 3.27 2.98 -1.94
C ALA A 73 1.95 2.89 -1.17
N PHE A 74 1.72 3.77 -0.20
CA PHE A 74 0.43 3.85 0.49
C PHE A 74 -0.71 4.18 -0.50
N PHE A 75 -0.48 5.13 -1.41
CA PHE A 75 -1.48 5.54 -2.37
C PHE A 75 -1.82 4.44 -3.38
N GLU A 76 -0.80 3.70 -3.84
CA GLU A 76 -0.98 2.49 -4.66
C GLU A 76 -1.85 1.45 -3.94
N LEU A 77 -1.51 1.09 -2.69
CA LEU A 77 -2.29 0.14 -1.90
C LEU A 77 -3.74 0.62 -1.69
N TYR A 78 -3.92 1.92 -1.43
CA TYR A 78 -5.23 2.54 -1.29
C TYR A 78 -6.06 2.45 -2.58
N LEU A 79 -5.47 2.73 -3.75
CA LEU A 79 -6.16 2.66 -5.04
C LEU A 79 -6.57 1.24 -5.39
N HIS A 80 -5.67 0.26 -5.19
CA HIS A 80 -6.01 -1.14 -5.35
C HIS A 80 -7.22 -1.53 -4.50
N GLU A 81 -7.19 -1.22 -3.20
CA GLU A 81 -8.30 -1.55 -2.31
C GLU A 81 -9.59 -0.80 -2.68
N LEU A 82 -9.49 0.46 -3.11
CA LEU A 82 -10.62 1.26 -3.55
C LEU A 82 -11.32 0.61 -4.75
N MET A 83 -10.56 0.15 -5.75
CA MET A 83 -11.10 -0.52 -6.94
C MET A 83 -11.74 -1.86 -6.57
N ILE A 84 -11.06 -2.69 -5.79
CA ILE A 84 -11.62 -3.96 -5.29
C ILE A 84 -12.94 -3.74 -4.53
N ARG A 85 -12.98 -2.77 -3.62
CA ARG A 85 -14.20 -2.44 -2.87
C ARG A 85 -15.32 -1.84 -3.71
N SER A 86 -14.97 -1.25 -4.86
CA SER A 86 -15.93 -0.71 -5.81
C SER A 86 -16.49 -1.78 -6.75
N GLY A 87 -16.06 -3.04 -6.61
CA GLY A 87 -16.57 -4.18 -7.37
C GLY A 87 -15.81 -4.46 -8.67
N TYR A 88 -14.61 -3.88 -8.83
CA TYR A 88 -13.75 -4.15 -9.98
C TYR A 88 -12.81 -5.32 -9.72
N GLU A 89 -12.45 -6.02 -10.80
CA GLU A 89 -11.25 -6.85 -10.85
C GLU A 89 -10.04 -5.97 -11.18
N VAL A 90 -8.88 -6.28 -10.58
CA VAL A 90 -7.68 -5.44 -10.67
C VAL A 90 -6.46 -6.33 -10.91
N GLU A 91 -5.76 -6.07 -12.01
CA GLU A 91 -4.41 -6.58 -12.25
C GLU A 91 -3.40 -5.49 -11.92
N VAL A 92 -2.39 -5.83 -11.14
CA VAL A 92 -1.33 -4.92 -10.69
C VAL A 92 -0.16 -5.04 -11.64
N HIS A 93 0.37 -3.90 -12.10
CA HIS A 93 1.53 -3.83 -13.02
C HIS A 93 1.41 -4.77 -14.23
N PRO A 94 0.33 -4.67 -15.03
CA PRO A 94 0.09 -5.55 -16.17
C PRO A 94 1.20 -5.43 -17.23
N ASP A 95 1.45 -6.53 -17.93
CA ASP A 95 2.33 -6.56 -19.09
C ASP A 95 1.53 -6.26 -20.38
N ILE A 96 1.80 -5.12 -21.01
CA ILE A 96 1.12 -4.72 -22.25
C ILE A 96 1.96 -5.10 -23.48
N ASN A 97 1.41 -5.99 -24.31
CA ASN A 97 2.05 -6.40 -25.55
C ASN A 97 2.35 -5.21 -26.48
N GLY A 98 3.62 -5.05 -26.84
CA GLY A 98 4.07 -4.04 -27.80
C GLY A 98 4.49 -2.70 -27.19
N THR A 99 4.54 -2.58 -25.86
CA THR A 99 5.09 -1.43 -25.15
C THR A 99 5.95 -1.86 -23.96
N THR A 100 6.81 -0.97 -23.47
CA THR A 100 7.55 -1.12 -22.21
C THR A 100 6.93 -0.29 -21.08
N ASN A 101 5.75 0.30 -21.33
CA ASN A 101 5.01 1.00 -20.28
C ASN A 101 4.33 -0.03 -19.38
N HIS A 102 4.42 0.20 -18.08
CA HIS A 102 3.76 -0.59 -17.06
C HIS A 102 2.85 0.34 -16.27
N PRO A 103 1.57 0.45 -16.64
CA PRO A 103 0.59 1.16 -15.82
C PRO A 103 0.56 0.58 -14.40
N ASP A 104 0.06 1.36 -13.44
CA ASP A 104 -0.06 0.86 -12.07
C ASP A 104 -1.08 -0.29 -12.01
N PHE A 105 -2.22 -0.12 -12.68
CA PHE A 105 -3.29 -1.12 -12.71
C PHE A 105 -3.98 -1.23 -14.06
N GLU A 106 -4.43 -2.44 -14.38
CA GLU A 106 -5.55 -2.69 -15.29
C GLU A 106 -6.78 -3.00 -14.46
N VAL A 107 -7.87 -2.29 -14.73
CA VAL A 107 -9.12 -2.37 -13.98
C VAL A 107 -10.21 -2.83 -14.92
N LEU A 108 -10.92 -3.89 -14.53
CA LEU A 108 -11.87 -4.55 -15.40
C LEU A 108 -13.18 -4.96 -14.70
N THR A 109 -14.23 -5.01 -15.52
CA THR A 109 -15.56 -5.54 -15.26
C THR A 109 -16.08 -6.19 -16.54
N ASP A 110 -17.24 -6.83 -16.50
CA ASP A 110 -17.90 -7.36 -17.70
C ASP A 110 -18.19 -6.29 -18.79
N GLU A 111 -18.25 -5.01 -18.43
CA GLU A 111 -18.69 -3.92 -19.32
C GLU A 111 -17.60 -2.87 -19.63
N LEU A 112 -16.52 -2.85 -18.85
CA LEU A 112 -15.51 -1.79 -18.87
C LEU A 112 -14.13 -2.34 -18.54
N GLU A 113 -13.14 -1.89 -19.30
CA GLU A 113 -11.72 -2.17 -19.14
C GLU A 113 -10.95 -0.86 -19.32
N PHE A 114 -10.06 -0.52 -18.39
CA PHE A 114 -9.22 0.66 -18.48
C PHE A 114 -7.93 0.53 -17.66
N TYR A 115 -6.91 1.27 -18.08
CA TYR A 115 -5.68 1.42 -17.30
C TYR A 115 -5.78 2.60 -16.34
N LEU A 116 -5.37 2.39 -15.09
CA LEU A 116 -5.29 3.41 -14.06
C LEU A 116 -3.84 3.69 -13.73
N GLU A 117 -3.41 4.94 -13.96
CA GLU A 117 -2.14 5.48 -13.49
C GLU A 117 -2.41 6.63 -12.55
N ALA A 118 -1.68 6.68 -11.43
CA ALA A 118 -1.88 7.75 -10.46
C ALA A 118 -0.56 8.14 -9.78
N THR A 119 -0.44 9.41 -9.39
CA THR A 119 0.72 9.90 -8.68
C THR A 119 0.29 10.79 -7.53
N SER A 120 0.85 10.55 -6.35
CA SER A 120 0.72 11.45 -5.22
C SER A 120 1.62 12.68 -5.42
N VAL A 121 1.05 13.88 -5.33
CA VAL A 121 1.82 15.14 -5.29
C VAL A 121 1.95 15.54 -3.83
N MET A 122 3.06 15.18 -3.20
CA MET A 122 3.39 15.53 -1.82
C MET A 122 4.80 16.09 -1.73
#